data_AF-A0A316QAI4-F1
#
_entry.id   AF-A0A316QAI4-F1
#
_cell.length_a   1.000
_cell.length_b   1.000
_cell.length_c   1.000
_cell.angle_alpha   90.00
_cell.angle_beta   90.00
_cell.angle_gamma   90.00
#
_symmetry.space_group_name_H-M   'P 1'
#
loop_
_entity.id
_entity.type
_entity.pdbx_description
1 polymer ?
#
loop_
_entity_poly.entity_id
_entity_poly.type
_entity_poly.pdbx_seq_one_letter_code
_entity_poly.pdbx_strand_id
1 'polypeptide(L)'
;MRLWAFLLQKKQKCVEYKRNREKRRQKYDKKRGEILFMTQQRTLRGLARQAKNRMKNGFWNECLDDLNAQMEKAKEQGLNESKAGRYFKSRVSATLAGEKEDEFYLKVKTLLTTEGEVSDAIGRLTDREYYNSLSYEEKQRYTLALSEKYLRALERFRRESEFELSAKKA
;
A
#
# COMPACT_ATOMS: atom_id res chain seq x y z
N MET A 1 -32.34 -25.88 57.27
CA MET A 1 -31.08 -25.11 57.40
C MET A 1 -29.98 -25.46 56.39
N ARG A 2 -29.76 -26.73 56.00
CA ARG A 2 -28.62 -27.12 55.12
C ARG A 2 -28.72 -26.67 53.65
N LEU A 3 -29.93 -26.62 53.07
CA LEU A 3 -30.14 -26.22 51.67
C LEU A 3 -29.82 -24.73 51.40
N TRP A 4 -30.16 -23.86 52.35
CA TRP A 4 -29.89 -22.41 52.25
C TRP A 4 -28.38 -22.10 52.30
N ALA A 5 -27.63 -22.80 53.16
CA ALA A 5 -26.17 -22.69 53.20
C ALA A 5 -25.50 -23.15 51.88
N PHE A 6 -26.00 -24.22 51.28
CA PHE A 6 -25.50 -24.74 50.00
C PHE A 6 -25.78 -23.77 48.83
N LEU A 7 -26.97 -23.18 48.77
CA LEU A 7 -27.33 -22.19 47.76
C LEU A 7 -26.51 -20.89 47.90
N LEU A 8 -26.27 -20.44 49.15
CA LEU A 8 -25.41 -19.30 49.43
C LEU A 8 -23.96 -19.55 48.98
N GLN A 9 -23.44 -20.75 49.25
CA GLN A 9 -22.10 -21.16 48.82
C GLN A 9 -21.98 -21.25 47.29
N LYS A 10 -22.99 -21.77 46.58
CA LYS A 10 -23.00 -21.76 45.10
C LYS A 10 -23.07 -20.34 44.54
N LYS A 11 -23.87 -19.45 45.13
CA LYS A 11 -23.97 -18.04 44.72
C LYS A 11 -22.63 -17.33 44.88
N GLN A 12 -21.94 -17.54 46.01
CA GLN A 12 -20.60 -16.99 46.25
C GLN A 12 -19.57 -17.50 45.24
N LYS A 13 -19.54 -18.81 44.95
CA LYS A 13 -18.66 -19.39 43.92
C LYS A 13 -18.93 -18.81 42.52
N CYS A 14 -20.19 -18.55 42.18
CA CYS A 14 -20.56 -17.97 40.88
C CYS A 14 -20.11 -16.50 40.76
N VAL A 15 -20.24 -15.72 41.84
CA VAL A 15 -19.73 -14.32 41.90
C VAL A 15 -18.21 -14.29 41.78
N GLU A 16 -17.51 -15.18 42.49
CA GLU A 16 -16.06 -15.30 42.44
C GLU A 16 -15.56 -15.72 41.05
N TYR A 17 -16.24 -16.67 40.40
CA TYR A 17 -15.96 -17.06 39.02
C TYR A 17 -16.10 -15.88 38.05
N LYS A 18 -17.18 -15.10 38.15
CA LYS A 18 -17.39 -13.90 37.33
C LYS A 18 -16.27 -12.87 37.56
N ARG A 19 -15.94 -12.58 38.83
CA ARG A 19 -14.84 -11.67 39.20
C ARG A 19 -13.48 -12.13 38.66
N ASN A 20 -13.16 -13.42 38.75
CA ASN A 20 -11.91 -13.97 38.22
C ASN A 20 -11.88 -14.01 36.69
N ARG A 21 -13.03 -14.13 36.02
CA ARG A 21 -13.14 -13.97 34.56
C ARG A 21 -12.90 -12.52 34.14
N GLU A 22 -13.46 -11.55 34.85
CA GLU A 22 -13.26 -10.11 34.63
C GLU A 22 -11.77 -9.73 34.78
N LYS A 23 -11.13 -10.16 35.87
CA LYS A 23 -9.69 -9.94 36.11
C LYS A 23 -8.82 -10.51 35.00
N ARG A 24 -9.17 -11.70 34.47
CA ARG A 24 -8.46 -12.29 33.32
C ARG A 24 -8.64 -11.43 32.07
N ARG A 25 -9.84 -10.96 31.76
CA ARG A 25 -10.10 -10.05 30.62
C ARG A 25 -9.30 -8.75 30.74
N GLN A 26 -9.36 -8.08 31.88
CA GLN A 26 -8.59 -6.86 32.13
C GLN A 26 -7.08 -7.08 31.97
N LYS A 27 -6.57 -8.23 32.41
CA LYS A 27 -5.16 -8.60 32.22
C LYS A 27 -4.80 -8.78 30.74
N TYR A 28 -5.67 -9.40 29.93
CA TYR A 28 -5.46 -9.54 28.48
C TYR A 28 -5.53 -8.19 27.76
N ASP A 29 -6.50 -7.33 28.09
CA ASP A 29 -6.63 -6.01 27.47
C ASP A 29 -5.44 -5.10 27.79
N LYS A 30 -4.97 -5.12 29.05
CA LYS A 30 -3.75 -4.40 29.45
C LYS A 30 -2.53 -4.90 28.67
N LYS A 31 -2.33 -6.22 28.59
CA LYS A 31 -1.23 -6.82 27.83
C LYS A 31 -1.31 -6.48 26.34
N ARG A 32 -2.52 -6.45 25.76
CA ARG A 32 -2.75 -6.06 24.36
C ARG A 32 -2.40 -4.58 24.14
N GLY A 33 -2.79 -3.70 25.05
CA GLY A 33 -2.43 -2.28 25.02
C GLY A 33 -0.91 -2.06 25.10
N GLU A 34 -0.23 -2.78 25.99
CA GLU A 34 1.24 -2.74 26.11
C GLU A 34 1.93 -3.21 24.81
N ILE A 35 1.47 -4.30 24.20
CA ILE A 35 2.00 -4.78 22.91
C ILE A 35 1.79 -3.72 21.82
N LEU A 36 0.59 -3.14 21.73
CA LEU A 36 0.29 -2.10 20.74
C LEU A 36 1.24 -0.89 20.91
N PHE A 37 1.40 -0.40 22.13
CA PHE A 37 2.30 0.71 22.43
C PHE A 37 3.76 0.40 22.08
N MET A 38 4.26 -0.79 22.44
CA MET A 38 5.62 -1.22 22.09
C MET A 38 5.82 -1.33 20.57
N THR A 39 4.83 -1.84 19.83
CA THR A 39 4.89 -1.88 18.36
C THR A 39 4.91 -0.49 17.75
N GLN A 40 4.12 0.45 18.28
CA GLN A 40 4.11 1.84 17.83
C GLN A 40 5.42 2.57 18.13
N GLN A 41 6.07 2.29 19.26
CA GLN A 41 7.40 2.85 19.53
C GLN A 41 8.48 2.29 18.59
N ARG A 42 8.40 1.00 18.24
CA ARG A 42 9.31 0.39 17.25
C ARG A 42 9.13 1.01 15.87
N THR A 43 7.89 1.31 15.47
CA THR A 43 7.61 1.98 14.19
C THR A 43 8.10 3.43 14.19
N LEU A 44 7.92 4.17 15.29
CA LEU A 44 8.41 5.55 15.43
C LEU A 44 9.95 5.62 15.41
N ARG A 45 10.63 4.69 16.08
CA ARG A 45 12.10 4.55 16.00
C ARG A 45 12.57 4.19 14.59
N GLY A 46 11.82 3.35 13.87
CA GLY A 46 12.08 3.00 12.48
C GLY A 46 11.99 4.22 11.55
N LEU A 47 10.91 5.00 11.68
CA LEU A 47 10.70 6.25 10.94
C LEU A 47 11.81 7.27 11.22
N ALA A 48 12.18 7.45 12.49
CA ALA A 48 13.27 8.35 12.88
C ALA A 48 14.63 7.93 12.31
N ARG A 49 14.92 6.61 12.28
CA ARG A 49 16.15 6.08 11.64
C ARG A 49 16.16 6.34 10.14
N GLN A 50 15.04 6.11 9.45
CA GLN A 50 14.93 6.42 8.03
C GLN A 50 15.12 7.92 7.75
N ALA A 51 14.50 8.79 8.55
CA ALA A 51 14.69 10.24 8.44
C ALA A 51 16.16 10.63 8.65
N LYS A 52 16.83 10.08 9.66
CA LYS A 52 18.26 10.30 9.92
C LYS A 52 19.12 9.85 8.74
N ASN A 53 18.84 8.69 8.14
CA ASN A 53 19.58 8.22 6.97
C ASN A 53 19.40 9.15 5.77
N ARG A 54 18.19 9.66 5.53
CA ARG A 54 17.93 10.66 4.47
C ARG A 54 18.73 11.94 4.69
N MET A 55 18.75 12.44 5.93
CA MET A 55 19.55 13.63 6.29
C MET A 55 21.06 13.38 6.10
N LYS A 56 21.55 12.20 6.50
CA LYS A 56 22.99 11.88 6.41
C LYS A 56 23.46 11.69 4.97
N ASN A 57 22.62 11.11 4.12
CA ASN A 57 22.99 10.76 2.74
C ASN A 57 22.68 11.89 1.73
N GLY A 58 22.29 13.08 2.17
CA GLY A 58 22.01 14.19 1.25
C GLY A 58 20.79 14.00 0.36
N PHE A 59 19.88 13.07 0.71
CA PHE A 59 18.70 12.70 -0.07
C PHE A 59 17.87 13.91 -0.53
N TRP A 60 17.76 14.94 0.31
CA TRP A 60 16.99 16.14 -0.04
C TRP A 60 17.67 17.02 -1.10
N ASN A 61 19.00 17.05 -1.12
CA ASN A 61 19.74 17.78 -2.14
C ASN A 61 19.60 17.04 -3.49
N GLU A 62 19.85 15.74 -3.50
CA GLU A 62 19.68 14.89 -4.70
C GLU A 62 18.23 14.96 -5.22
N CYS A 63 17.24 14.87 -4.34
CA CYS A 63 15.83 14.97 -4.71
C CYS A 63 15.46 16.35 -5.26
N LEU A 64 16.06 17.43 -4.74
CA LEU A 64 15.83 18.78 -5.22
C LEU A 64 16.47 18.99 -6.60
N ASP A 65 17.70 18.51 -6.77
CA ASP A 65 18.43 18.58 -8.05
C ASP A 65 17.70 17.78 -9.14
N ASP A 66 17.25 16.56 -8.82
CA ASP A 66 16.42 15.74 -9.70
C ASP A 66 15.11 16.45 -10.06
N LEU A 67 14.42 17.04 -9.07
CA LEU A 67 13.16 17.73 -9.31
C LEU A 67 13.35 18.98 -10.19
N ASN A 68 14.40 19.76 -9.95
CA ASN A 68 14.75 20.92 -10.77
C ASN A 68 15.10 20.49 -12.20
N ALA A 69 15.92 19.45 -12.38
CA ALA A 69 16.26 18.93 -13.70
C ALA A 69 15.02 18.44 -14.47
N GLN A 70 14.08 17.79 -13.79
CA GLN A 70 12.82 17.33 -14.40
C GLN A 70 11.87 18.50 -14.73
N MET A 71 11.84 19.54 -13.89
CA MET A 71 11.05 20.75 -14.13
C MET A 71 11.60 21.55 -15.31
N GLU A 72 12.91 21.72 -15.44
CA GLU A 72 13.53 22.39 -16.59
C GLU A 72 13.27 21.62 -17.89
N LYS A 73 13.42 20.29 -17.87
CA LYS A 73 13.03 19.44 -19.03
C LYS A 73 11.55 19.60 -19.40
N ALA A 74 10.66 19.67 -18.41
CA ALA A 74 9.24 19.88 -18.66
C ALA A 74 8.95 21.26 -19.27
N LYS A 75 9.66 22.31 -18.82
CA LYS A 75 9.57 23.66 -19.40
C LYS A 75 10.07 23.70 -20.84
N GLU A 76 11.21 23.08 -21.13
CA GLU A 76 11.77 22.97 -22.49
C GLU A 76 10.81 22.28 -23.46
N GLN A 77 10.01 21.34 -22.95
CA GLN A 77 9.00 20.60 -23.71
C GLN A 77 7.65 21.31 -23.80
N GLY A 78 7.51 22.52 -23.22
CA GLY A 78 6.26 23.28 -23.21
C GLY A 78 5.15 22.64 -22.38
N LEU A 79 5.49 21.74 -21.44
CA LEU A 79 4.53 21.14 -20.53
C LEU A 79 4.10 22.15 -19.46
N ASN A 80 2.84 22.08 -19.04
CA ASN A 80 2.32 22.99 -18.01
C ASN A 80 3.04 22.77 -16.66
N GLU A 81 3.77 23.78 -16.21
CA GLU A 81 4.57 23.78 -14.98
C GLU A 81 3.75 23.39 -13.73
N SER A 82 2.48 23.82 -13.65
CA SER A 82 1.61 23.50 -12.51
C SER A 82 1.22 22.03 -12.48
N LYS A 83 1.05 21.39 -13.65
CA LYS A 83 0.71 19.96 -13.76
C LYS A 83 1.95 19.10 -13.48
N ALA A 84 3.10 19.50 -14.02
CA ALA A 84 4.39 18.85 -13.78
C ALA A 84 4.79 18.91 -12.30
N GLY A 85 4.72 20.09 -11.67
CA GLY A 85 5.05 20.25 -10.25
C GLY A 85 4.18 19.39 -9.32
N ARG A 86 2.87 19.25 -9.63
CA ARG A 86 1.97 18.36 -8.88
C ARG A 86 2.39 16.89 -9.02
N TYR A 87 2.75 16.45 -10.22
CA TYR A 87 3.18 15.08 -10.51
C TYR A 87 4.46 14.72 -9.75
N PHE A 88 5.52 15.53 -9.89
CA PHE A 88 6.80 15.25 -9.23
C PHE A 88 6.69 15.28 -7.71
N LYS A 89 5.91 16.22 -7.14
CA LYS A 89 5.62 16.24 -5.71
C LYS A 89 4.91 14.97 -5.23
N SER A 90 3.94 14.48 -6.00
CA SER A 90 3.23 13.22 -5.69
C SER A 90 4.19 12.03 -5.75
N ARG A 91 5.08 11.98 -6.74
CA ARG A 91 6.08 10.93 -6.90
C ARG A 91 7.06 10.87 -5.73
N VAL A 92 7.62 12.01 -5.32
CA VAL A 92 8.51 12.09 -4.16
C VAL A 92 7.79 11.69 -2.86
N SER A 93 6.51 12.03 -2.74
CA SER A 93 5.71 11.62 -1.58
C SER A 93 5.49 10.11 -1.53
N ALA A 94 5.24 9.46 -2.68
CA ALA A 94 5.10 8.00 -2.78
C ALA A 94 6.41 7.26 -2.46
N THR A 95 7.56 7.78 -2.93
CA THR A 95 8.87 7.19 -2.59
C THR A 95 9.21 7.34 -1.11
N LEU A 96 8.83 8.46 -0.48
CA LEU A 96 8.98 8.67 0.96
C LEU A 96 8.10 7.73 1.79
N ALA A 97 6.89 7.45 1.34
CA ALA A 97 5.98 6.48 1.95
C ALA A 97 6.46 5.02 1.79
N GLY A 98 7.43 4.77 0.89
CA GLY A 98 7.92 3.44 0.59
C GLY A 98 6.88 2.58 -0.13
N GLU A 99 5.95 3.23 -0.84
CA GLU A 99 4.98 2.55 -1.70
C GLU A 99 5.76 1.83 -2.81
N LYS A 100 5.73 0.50 -2.76
CA LYS A 100 6.25 -0.31 -3.87
C LYS A 100 5.27 -0.17 -5.02
N GLU A 101 5.80 0.07 -6.22
CA GLU A 101 4.97 0.05 -7.42
C GLU A 101 4.31 -1.33 -7.55
N ASP A 102 3.01 -1.34 -7.85
CA ASP A 102 2.26 -2.57 -8.04
C ASP A 102 2.92 -3.41 -9.15
N GLU A 103 3.25 -4.67 -8.86
CA GLU A 103 3.89 -5.58 -9.82
C GLU A 103 3.08 -5.71 -11.12
N PHE A 104 1.75 -5.62 -10.99
CA PHE A 104 0.83 -5.58 -12.12
C PHE A 104 1.04 -4.33 -12.99
N TYR A 105 1.17 -3.15 -12.38
CA TYR A 105 1.41 -1.90 -13.09
C TYR A 105 2.73 -1.95 -13.86
N LEU A 106 3.78 -2.51 -13.25
CA LEU A 106 5.07 -2.68 -13.91
C LEU A 106 4.95 -3.56 -15.17
N LYS A 107 4.24 -4.69 -15.09
CA LYS A 107 3.98 -5.55 -16.27
C LYS A 107 3.24 -4.80 -17.37
N VAL A 108 2.20 -4.05 -17.02
CA VAL A 108 1.45 -3.21 -17.98
C VAL A 108 2.35 -2.15 -18.61
N LYS A 109 3.15 -1.46 -17.79
CA LYS A 109 4.10 -0.43 -18.25
C LYS A 109 5.13 -1.01 -19.22
N THR A 110 5.67 -2.21 -18.93
CA THR A 110 6.58 -2.89 -19.84
C THR A 110 5.91 -3.23 -21.18
N LEU A 111 4.72 -3.82 -21.13
CA LEU A 111 3.94 -4.19 -22.33
C LEU A 111 3.65 -2.96 -23.21
N LEU A 112 3.17 -1.88 -22.62
CA LEU A 112 2.86 -0.64 -23.35
C LEU A 112 4.10 0.03 -23.94
N THR A 113 5.25 -0.08 -23.26
CA THR A 113 6.51 0.50 -23.76
C THR A 113 7.10 -0.31 -24.92
N THR A 114 6.97 -1.64 -24.90
CA THR A 114 7.56 -2.52 -25.92
C THR A 114 6.69 -2.70 -27.15
N GLU A 115 5.37 -2.86 -26.95
CA GLU A 115 4.45 -3.33 -27.99
C GLU A 115 3.33 -2.33 -28.30
N GLY A 116 3.16 -1.28 -27.48
CA GLY A 116 2.07 -0.32 -27.61
C GLY A 116 0.72 -0.87 -27.13
N GLU A 117 -0.37 -0.23 -27.55
CA GLU A 117 -1.73 -0.66 -27.20
C GLU A 117 -2.13 -1.89 -28.04
N VAL A 118 -2.02 -3.09 -27.46
CA VAL A 118 -2.37 -4.36 -28.11
C VAL A 118 -3.78 -4.79 -27.72
N SER A 119 -4.58 -5.25 -28.70
CA SER A 119 -5.95 -5.75 -28.46
C SER A 119 -5.99 -6.98 -27.52
N ASP A 120 -4.92 -7.76 -27.45
CA ASP A 120 -4.76 -8.95 -26.59
C ASP A 120 -4.00 -8.66 -25.27
N ALA A 121 -4.01 -7.41 -24.79
CA ALA A 121 -3.30 -7.05 -23.56
C ALA A 121 -3.77 -7.89 -22.35
N ILE A 122 -5.08 -8.12 -22.23
CA ILE A 122 -5.65 -8.90 -21.12
C ILE A 122 -5.19 -10.36 -21.17
N GLY A 123 -5.11 -10.96 -22.37
CA GLY A 123 -4.66 -12.35 -22.53
C GLY A 123 -3.20 -12.55 -22.13
N ARG A 124 -2.35 -11.56 -22.39
CA ARG A 124 -0.91 -11.58 -22.01
C ARG A 124 -0.68 -11.31 -20.52
N LEU A 125 -1.51 -10.46 -19.93
CA LEU A 125 -1.43 -10.12 -18.50
C LEU A 125 -2.09 -11.17 -17.59
N THR A 126 -2.90 -12.07 -18.16
CA THR A 126 -3.56 -13.14 -17.42
C THR A 126 -2.56 -14.21 -17.00
N ASP A 127 -2.59 -14.57 -15.72
CA ASP A 127 -1.90 -15.75 -15.23
C ASP A 127 -2.68 -17.00 -15.69
N ARG A 128 -2.13 -17.72 -16.66
CA ARG A 128 -2.78 -18.89 -17.27
C ARG A 128 -2.94 -20.04 -16.29
N GLU A 129 -1.99 -20.25 -15.38
CA GLU A 129 -2.05 -21.36 -14.42
C GLU A 129 -3.19 -21.14 -13.44
N TYR A 130 -3.23 -19.94 -12.87
CA TYR A 130 -4.31 -19.54 -11.96
C TYR A 130 -5.67 -19.53 -12.67
N TYR A 131 -5.74 -18.93 -13.86
CA TYR A 131 -6.98 -18.83 -14.63
C TYR A 131 -7.57 -20.21 -14.94
N ASN A 132 -6.74 -21.19 -15.30
CA ASN A 132 -7.21 -22.53 -15.64
C ASN A 132 -7.77 -23.30 -14.45
N SER A 133 -7.30 -23.02 -13.23
CA SER A 133 -7.80 -23.63 -11.99
C SER A 133 -9.20 -23.16 -11.59
N LEU A 134 -9.66 -22.01 -12.10
CA LEU A 134 -10.92 -21.38 -11.73
C LEU A 134 -12.12 -21.99 -12.45
N SER A 135 -13.29 -21.94 -11.79
CA SER A 135 -14.58 -22.27 -12.41
C SER A 135 -15.00 -21.23 -13.45
N TYR A 136 -16.02 -21.54 -14.25
CA TYR A 136 -16.49 -20.65 -15.32
C TYR A 136 -16.95 -19.28 -14.80
N GLU A 137 -17.70 -19.23 -13.70
CA GLU A 137 -18.16 -17.97 -13.10
C GLU A 137 -16.99 -17.14 -12.52
N GLU A 138 -16.03 -17.82 -11.90
CA GLU A 138 -14.85 -17.17 -11.34
C GLU A 138 -13.92 -16.64 -12.44
N LYS A 139 -13.82 -17.35 -13.57
CA LYS A 139 -13.13 -16.88 -14.77
C LYS A 139 -13.73 -15.58 -15.30
N GLN A 140 -15.06 -15.50 -15.39
CA GLN A 140 -15.73 -14.27 -15.80
C GLN A 140 -15.44 -13.11 -14.84
N ARG A 141 -15.56 -13.34 -13.53
CA ARG A 141 -15.24 -12.32 -12.51
C ARG A 141 -13.77 -11.89 -12.56
N TYR A 142 -12.86 -12.84 -12.73
CA TYR A 142 -11.43 -12.58 -12.85
C TYR A 142 -11.12 -11.74 -14.08
N THR A 143 -11.66 -12.07 -15.25
CA THR A 143 -11.47 -11.30 -16.48
C THR A 143 -11.97 -9.86 -16.33
N LEU A 144 -13.15 -9.67 -15.73
CA LEU A 144 -13.69 -8.33 -15.47
C LEU A 144 -12.80 -7.53 -14.51
N ALA A 145 -12.39 -8.13 -13.38
CA ALA A 145 -11.49 -7.48 -12.42
C ALA A 145 -10.12 -7.15 -13.03
N LEU A 146 -9.60 -8.02 -13.91
CA LEU A 146 -8.36 -7.80 -14.62
C LEU A 146 -8.48 -6.63 -15.60
N SER A 147 -9.61 -6.53 -16.31
CA SER A 147 -9.88 -5.43 -17.23
C SER A 147 -9.96 -4.08 -16.49
N GLU A 148 -10.62 -4.02 -15.34
CA GLU A 148 -10.69 -2.81 -14.51
C GLU A 148 -9.29 -2.39 -14.03
N LYS A 149 -8.49 -3.35 -13.55
CA LYS A 149 -7.10 -3.09 -13.13
C LYS A 149 -6.24 -2.59 -14.27
N TYR A 150 -6.40 -3.17 -15.47
CA TYR A 150 -5.69 -2.74 -16.66
C TYR A 150 -6.08 -1.30 -17.05
N LEU A 151 -7.36 -0.95 -17.04
CA LEU A 151 -7.81 0.42 -17.33
C LEU A 151 -7.23 1.44 -16.34
N ARG A 152 -7.23 1.13 -15.04
CA ARG A 152 -6.59 1.99 -14.02
C ARG A 152 -5.09 2.15 -14.27
N ALA A 153 -4.41 1.06 -14.59
CA ALA A 153 -2.99 1.08 -14.93
C ALA A 153 -2.72 1.89 -16.21
N LEU A 154 -3.60 1.80 -17.20
CA LEU A 154 -3.49 2.52 -18.46
C LEU A 154 -3.73 4.02 -18.29
N GLU A 155 -4.74 4.42 -17.50
CA GLU A 155 -4.93 5.84 -17.16
C GLU A 155 -3.73 6.41 -16.43
N ARG A 156 -3.19 5.65 -15.46
CA ARG A 156 -1.98 6.03 -14.75
C ARG A 156 -0.80 6.15 -15.70
N PHE A 157 -0.60 5.17 -16.57
CA PHE A 157 0.46 5.19 -17.57
C PHE A 157 0.30 6.38 -18.52
N ARG A 158 -0.90 6.70 -19.01
CA ARG A 158 -1.13 7.88 -19.87
C ARG A 158 -0.71 9.16 -19.16
N ARG A 159 -1.15 9.35 -17.90
CA ARG A 159 -0.75 10.51 -17.08
C ARG A 159 0.76 10.57 -16.88
N GLU A 160 1.41 9.43 -16.62
CA GLU A 160 2.87 9.37 -16.41
C GLU A 160 3.66 9.52 -17.71
N SER A 161 3.15 8.99 -18.82
CA SER A 161 3.80 8.96 -20.13
C SER A 161 3.96 10.36 -20.73
N GLU A 162 3.04 11.29 -20.43
CA GLU A 162 3.17 12.71 -20.76
C GLU A 162 4.44 13.33 -20.17
N PHE A 163 4.93 12.81 -19.04
CA PHE A 163 6.11 13.33 -18.33
C PHE A 163 7.35 12.43 -18.50
N GLU A 164 7.17 11.11 -18.67
CA GLU A 164 8.30 10.15 -18.73
C GLU A 164 8.75 9.80 -20.16
N LEU A 165 7.84 9.75 -21.15
CA LEU A 165 8.24 9.47 -22.54
C LEU A 165 8.93 10.67 -23.19
N SER A 166 8.64 11.88 -22.72
CA SER A 166 9.32 13.09 -23.16
C SER A 166 10.79 13.12 -22.69
N ALA A 167 11.08 12.51 -21.53
CA ALA A 167 12.44 12.42 -20.98
C ALA A 167 13.35 11.41 -21.69
N LYS A 168 12.81 10.49 -22.51
CA LYS A 168 13.58 9.44 -23.24
C LYS A 168 13.90 9.79 -24.70
N LYS A 169 13.35 10.88 -25.24
CA LYS A 169 13.63 11.35 -26.61
C LYS A 169 14.82 12.32 -26.71
N ALA A 170 15.51 12.59 -25.60
CA ALA A 170 16.77 13.33 -25.52
C ALA A 170 17.90 12.35 -25.19
#